data_AF-A0A2E6GG80-F1
#
_entry.id   AF-A0A2E6GG80-F1
#
_cell.length_a   1.000
_cell.length_b   1.000
_cell.length_c   1.000
_cell.angle_alpha   90.00
_cell.angle_beta   90.00
_cell.angle_gamma   90.00
#
_symmetry.space_group_name_H-M   'P 1'
#
loop_
_entity.id
_entity.type
_entity.pdbx_description
1 polymer ?
#
loop_
_entity_poly.entity_id
_entity_poly.type
_entity_poly.pdbx_seq_one_letter_code
_entity_poly.pdbx_strand_id
1 'polypeptide(L)'
;MEETLGSQIYMTINLLNDLEKISINFPCKILKIKGFVVQGKEKDFLEILIYKGFSSSTTHPIEINSEKNILNLKCTFNCFQLFKSPLVKDDKFIKETKIIEEILDEKYWL
;
A
#
# COMPACT_ATOMS: atom_id res chain seq x y z
N MET A 1 -13.33 24.81 -0.17
CA MET A 1 -13.55 23.35 -0.39
C MET A 1 -12.32 22.60 0.13
N GLU A 2 -12.08 22.68 1.45
CA GLU A 2 -10.93 22.06 2.14
C GLU A 2 -11.30 20.76 2.86
N GLU A 3 -12.60 20.52 3.10
CA GLU A 3 -13.12 19.31 3.76
C GLU A 3 -12.84 17.99 3.01
N THR A 4 -12.43 18.04 1.74
CA THR A 4 -12.23 16.83 0.91
C THR A 4 -10.80 16.28 0.97
N LEU A 5 -9.79 17.11 1.20
CA LEU A 5 -8.38 16.68 1.21
C LEU A 5 -8.03 15.94 2.50
N GLY A 6 -8.42 16.51 3.65
CA GLY A 6 -8.20 15.87 4.95
C GLY A 6 -8.93 14.53 5.07
N SER A 7 -10.15 14.44 4.52
CA SER A 7 -10.94 13.21 4.50
C SER A 7 -10.28 12.09 3.68
N GLN A 8 -9.72 12.40 2.51
CA GLN A 8 -9.02 11.42 1.66
C GLN A 8 -7.71 10.93 2.29
N ILE A 9 -6.94 11.84 2.89
CA ILE A 9 -5.72 11.52 3.63
C ILE A 9 -6.04 10.60 4.81
N TYR A 10 -7.05 10.95 5.59
CA TYR A 10 -7.49 10.17 6.75
C TYR A 10 -7.95 8.75 6.35
N MET A 11 -8.72 8.61 5.27
CA MET A 11 -9.09 7.29 4.72
C MET A 11 -7.88 6.47 4.28
N THR A 12 -6.88 7.11 3.66
CA THR A 12 -5.63 6.45 3.24
C THR A 12 -4.85 5.92 4.44
N ILE A 13 -4.70 6.73 5.48
CA ILE A 13 -4.00 6.34 6.71
C ILE A 13 -4.72 5.17 7.39
N ASN A 14 -6.05 5.25 7.53
CA ASN A 14 -6.83 4.16 8.13
C ASN A 14 -6.71 2.86 7.34
N LEU A 15 -6.79 2.94 6.00
CA LEU A 15 -6.61 1.78 5.13
C LEU A 15 -5.24 1.12 5.35
N LEU A 16 -4.16 1.90 5.38
CA LEU A 16 -2.83 1.34 5.60
C LEU A 16 -2.66 0.73 7.00
N ASN A 17 -3.19 1.39 8.03
CA ASN A 17 -3.21 0.86 9.39
C ASN A 17 -3.94 -0.49 9.47
N ASP A 18 -5.08 -0.62 8.80
CA ASP A 18 -5.84 -1.87 8.80
C ASP A 18 -5.12 -2.98 8.03
N LEU A 19 -4.46 -2.65 6.92
CA LEU A 19 -3.63 -3.60 6.18
C LEU A 19 -2.37 -4.02 6.95
N GLU A 20 -1.76 -3.12 7.73
CA GLU A 20 -0.67 -3.45 8.64
C GLU A 20 -1.12 -4.46 9.72
N LYS A 21 -2.28 -4.22 10.35
CA LYS A 21 -2.85 -5.15 11.34
C LYS A 21 -3.09 -6.53 10.74
N ILE A 22 -3.67 -6.62 9.55
CA ILE A 22 -3.85 -7.89 8.85
C ILE A 22 -2.49 -8.55 8.59
N SER A 23 -1.51 -7.79 8.09
CA SER A 23 -0.18 -8.32 7.77
C SER A 23 0.56 -8.93 8.97
N ILE A 24 0.27 -8.51 10.20
CA ILE A 24 0.81 -9.13 11.43
C ILE A 24 0.40 -10.60 11.53
N ASN A 25 -0.85 -10.93 11.19
CA ASN A 25 -1.39 -12.29 11.24
C ASN A 25 -0.82 -13.18 10.11
N PHE A 26 -0.29 -12.57 9.05
CA PHE A 26 0.24 -13.26 7.88
C PHE A 26 1.73 -12.93 7.63
N PRO A 27 2.64 -13.32 8.56
CA PRO A 27 4.06 -12.96 8.49
C PRO A 27 4.81 -13.59 7.32
N CYS A 28 4.17 -14.50 6.59
CA CYS A 28 4.68 -15.15 5.38
C CYS A 28 4.13 -14.52 4.09
N LYS A 29 3.41 -13.39 4.18
CA LYS A 29 2.80 -12.70 3.04
C LYS A 29 3.32 -11.25 2.98
N ILE A 30 3.52 -10.74 1.78
CA ILE A 30 3.93 -9.36 1.51
C ILE A 30 2.88 -8.75 0.60
N LEU A 31 2.28 -7.64 1.01
CA LEU A 31 1.37 -6.87 0.18
C LEU A 31 2.14 -5.74 -0.49
N LYS A 32 2.06 -5.66 -1.81
CA LYS A 32 2.53 -4.54 -2.61
C LYS A 32 1.34 -3.76 -3.13
N ILE A 33 1.27 -2.49 -2.78
CA ILE A 33 0.24 -1.55 -3.23
C ILE A 33 0.91 -0.62 -4.23
N LYS A 34 0.30 -0.45 -5.40
CA LYS A 34 0.71 0.53 -6.40
C LYS A 34 -0.37 1.58 -6.57
N GLY A 35 0.08 2.78 -6.85
CA GLY A 35 -0.78 3.94 -6.96
C GLY A 35 -0.04 5.15 -7.47
N PHE A 36 -0.64 6.30 -7.20
CA PHE A 36 -0.08 7.60 -7.51
C PHE A 36 -0.31 8.57 -6.36
N VAL A 37 0.65 9.46 -6.16
CA VAL A 37 0.52 10.65 -5.32
C VAL A 37 0.23 11.83 -6.23
N VAL A 38 -0.77 12.63 -5.87
CA VAL A 38 -1.14 13.84 -6.62
C VAL A 38 -0.66 15.07 -5.86
N GLN A 39 0.25 15.83 -6.48
CA GLN A 39 0.74 17.12 -5.97
C GLN A 39 0.48 18.21 -7.02
N GLY A 40 -0.57 19.01 -6.81
CA GLY A 40 -0.97 20.03 -7.77
C GLY A 40 -1.40 19.43 -9.12
N LYS A 41 -0.61 19.67 -10.17
CA LYS A 41 -0.83 19.11 -11.52
C LYS A 41 0.00 17.86 -11.80
N GLU A 42 0.94 17.53 -10.92
CA GLU A 42 1.87 16.41 -11.08
C GLU A 42 1.32 15.14 -10.43
N LYS A 43 1.65 14.00 -11.03
CA LYS A 43 1.30 12.67 -10.56
C LYS A 43 2.55 11.83 -10.49
N ASP A 44 2.97 11.51 -9.28
CA ASP A 44 4.12 10.64 -9.04
C ASP A 44 3.66 9.23 -8.78
N PHE A 45 4.39 8.24 -9.30
CA PHE A 45 4.14 6.85 -8.98
C PHE A 45 4.36 6.61 -7.48
N LEU A 46 3.58 5.70 -6.90
CA LEU A 46 3.74 5.28 -5.52
C LEU A 46 3.68 3.77 -5.44
N GLU A 47 4.68 3.19 -4.81
CA GLU A 47 4.65 1.80 -4.36
C GLU A 47 4.72 1.77 -2.83
N ILE A 48 3.88 0.96 -2.19
CA ILE A 48 3.93 0.67 -0.76
C ILE A 48 4.06 -0.83 -0.58
N LEU A 49 5.03 -1.27 0.23
CA LEU A 49 5.19 -2.64 0.66
C LEU A 49 4.74 -2.76 2.12
N ILE A 50 3.85 -3.71 2.42
CA ILE A 50 3.39 -4.03 3.77
C ILE A 50 3.82 -5.46 4.11
N TYR A 51 4.53 -5.60 5.23
CA TYR A 51 5.05 -6.87 5.72
C TYR A 51 5.20 -6.88 7.24
N LYS A 52 4.64 -7.91 7.90
CA LYS A 52 4.75 -8.13 9.35
C LYS A 52 4.35 -6.90 10.20
N GLY A 53 3.32 -6.18 9.77
CA GLY A 53 2.84 -4.99 10.48
C GLY A 53 3.65 -3.71 10.23
N PHE A 54 4.56 -3.72 9.24
CA PHE A 54 5.28 -2.53 8.81
C PHE A 54 4.97 -2.21 7.36
N SER A 55 4.66 -0.95 7.07
CA SER A 55 4.63 -0.43 5.70
C SER A 55 5.89 0.39 5.38
N SER A 56 6.32 0.31 4.12
CA SER A 56 7.41 1.12 3.56
C SER A 56 7.00 1.57 2.16
N SER A 57 7.34 2.80 1.77
CA SER A 57 6.91 3.35 0.48
C SER A 57 8.06 3.92 -0.34
N THR A 58 7.91 3.89 -1.66
CA THR A 58 8.85 4.45 -2.63
C THR A 58 8.09 5.21 -3.71
N THR A 59 8.40 6.49 -3.93
CA THR A 59 7.78 7.33 -4.98
C THR A 59 8.48 7.21 -6.34
N HIS A 60 9.62 6.53 -6.36
CA HIS A 60 10.32 6.08 -7.55
C HIS A 60 10.77 4.63 -7.31
N PRO A 61 10.82 3.76 -8.34
CA PRO A 61 11.44 2.46 -8.17
C PRO A 61 12.89 2.69 -7.72
N ILE A 62 13.18 2.36 -6.45
CA ILE A 62 14.50 2.43 -5.79
C ILE A 62 14.84 3.78 -5.09
N GLU A 63 13.86 4.54 -4.59
CA GLU A 63 14.15 5.60 -3.60
C GLU A 63 13.29 5.44 -2.34
N ILE A 64 13.89 4.94 -1.25
CA ILE A 64 13.27 4.82 0.07
C ILE A 64 13.52 6.14 0.80
N ASN A 65 12.54 7.05 0.79
CA ASN A 65 12.65 8.32 1.49
C ASN A 65 11.86 8.24 2.82
N SER A 66 12.55 7.95 3.91
CA SER A 66 11.97 7.85 5.26
C SER A 66 11.48 9.21 5.82
N GLU A 67 11.85 10.33 5.21
CA GLU A 67 11.50 11.69 5.65
C GLU A 67 10.28 12.24 4.89
N LYS A 68 9.96 11.71 3.71
CA LYS A 68 8.73 12.04 2.98
C LYS A 68 7.57 11.26 3.56
N ASN A 69 6.83 11.90 4.47
CA ASN A 69 5.56 11.36 4.95
C ASN A 69 4.50 11.46 3.84
N ILE A 70 4.54 10.51 2.89
CA ILE A 70 3.65 10.43 1.72
C ILE A 70 2.18 10.29 2.14
N LEU A 71 1.93 9.87 3.38
CA LEU A 71 0.62 9.75 3.99
C LEU A 71 -0.13 11.09 4.09
N ASN A 72 0.57 12.24 4.06
CA ASN A 72 -0.06 13.56 4.08
C ASN A 72 -0.44 14.08 2.68
N LEU A 73 -0.38 13.23 1.66
CA LEU A 73 -0.65 13.60 0.26
C LEU A 73 -1.86 12.84 -0.28
N LYS A 74 -2.51 13.40 -1.31
CA LYS A 74 -3.60 12.73 -2.01
C LYS A 74 -3.05 11.51 -2.74
N CYS A 75 -3.29 10.33 -2.17
CA CYS A 75 -2.90 9.06 -2.75
C CYS A 75 -4.10 8.44 -3.48
N THR A 76 -3.84 7.74 -4.58
CA THR A 76 -4.82 6.88 -5.24
C THR A 76 -4.17 5.53 -5.48
N PHE A 77 -4.69 4.49 -4.85
CA PHE A 77 -4.25 3.12 -5.07
C PHE A 77 -5.06 2.48 -6.20
N ASN A 78 -4.38 1.74 -7.06
CA ASN A 78 -4.99 1.16 -8.26
C ASN A 78 -4.64 -0.31 -8.48
N CYS A 79 -3.73 -0.87 -7.68
CA CYS A 79 -3.31 -2.25 -7.80
C CYS A 79 -2.76 -2.73 -6.44
N PHE A 80 -3.22 -3.89 -6.01
CA PHE A 80 -2.83 -4.59 -4.79
C PHE A 80 -2.33 -5.97 -5.22
N GLN A 81 -1.08 -6.28 -4.92
CA GLN A 81 -0.43 -7.52 -5.29
C GLN A 81 0.04 -8.23 -4.03
N LEU A 82 -0.46 -9.44 -3.80
CA LEU A 82 -0.07 -10.26 -2.66
C LEU A 82 1.01 -11.25 -3.09
N PHE A 83 2.07 -11.33 -2.29
CA PHE A 83 3.19 -12.22 -2.49
C PHE A 83 3.44 -13.11 -1.29
N LYS A 84 4.06 -14.27 -1.50
CA LYS A 84 4.68 -15.06 -0.43
C LYS A 84 6.03 -14.42 -0.06
N SER A 85 6.36 -14.42 1.24
CA SER A 85 7.66 -13.99 1.76
C SER A 85 8.66 -15.16 1.80
N PRO A 86 9.98 -14.90 1.76
CA PRO A 86 10.65 -13.65 1.34
C PRO A 86 10.47 -13.41 -0.17
N LEU A 87 10.47 -12.17 -0.67
CA LEU A 87 10.44 -11.92 -2.12
C LEU A 87 11.72 -12.50 -2.79
N VAL A 88 11.58 -13.61 -3.50
CA VAL A 88 12.61 -14.18 -4.40
C VAL A 88 12.02 -14.30 -5.80
N LYS A 89 12.91 -14.36 -6.80
CA LYS A 89 12.62 -14.19 -8.22
C LYS A 89 11.50 -15.06 -8.80
N ASP A 90 11.32 -16.28 -8.31
CA ASP A 90 10.46 -17.27 -8.95
C ASP A 90 9.28 -17.68 -8.02
N ASP A 91 8.06 -17.52 -8.54
CA ASP A 91 6.78 -18.04 -8.04
C ASP A 91 6.37 -17.68 -6.61
N LYS A 92 6.33 -16.38 -6.33
CA LYS A 92 5.75 -15.87 -5.07
C LYS A 92 4.52 -15.02 -5.25
N PHE A 93 4.08 -14.77 -6.48
CA PHE A 93 2.84 -14.08 -6.73
C PHE A 93 1.66 -14.96 -6.33
N ILE A 94 0.78 -14.44 -5.47
CA ILE A 94 -0.42 -15.13 -5.03
C ILE A 94 -1.62 -14.59 -5.80
N LYS A 95 -1.80 -13.27 -5.80
CA LYS A 95 -2.95 -12.60 -6.42
C LYS A 95 -2.66 -11.14 -6.70
N GLU A 96 -3.33 -10.61 -7.72
CA GLU A 96 -3.47 -9.18 -7.97
C GLU A 96 -4.96 -8.83 -7.93
N THR A 97 -5.28 -7.68 -7.32
CA THR A 97 -6.62 -7.11 -7.36
C THR A 97 -6.57 -5.58 -7.43
N LYS A 98 -7.65 -5.00 -7.93
CA LYS A 98 -7.91 -3.55 -7.88
C LYS A 98 -8.96 -3.20 -6.82
N ILE A 99 -9.55 -4.22 -6.19
CA ILE A 99 -10.66 -4.11 -5.25
C ILE A 99 -10.08 -4.11 -3.83
N ILE A 100 -10.36 -3.05 -3.07
CA ILE A 100 -9.79 -2.85 -1.73
C ILE A 100 -10.40 -3.84 -0.73
N GLU A 101 -11.69 -4.11 -0.88
CA GLU A 101 -12.46 -5.01 -0.02
C GLU A 101 -11.91 -6.43 -0.04
N GLU A 102 -11.37 -6.88 -1.17
CA GLU A 102 -10.72 -8.19 -1.27
C GLU A 102 -9.43 -8.26 -0.46
N ILE A 103 -8.68 -7.17 -0.32
CA ILE A 103 -7.43 -7.20 0.44
C ILE A 103 -7.66 -6.89 1.94
N LEU A 104 -8.82 -6.33 2.29
CA LEU A 104 -9.23 -6.13 3.68
C LEU A 104 -9.80 -7.38 4.35
N ASP A 105 -10.25 -8.37 3.57
CA ASP A 105 -10.70 -9.65 4.11
C ASP A 105 -9.50 -10.61 4.26
N GLU A 106 -9.18 -10.95 5.51
CA GLU A 106 -8.09 -11.87 5.89
C GLU A 106 -8.17 -13.22 5.17
N LYS A 107 -9.35 -13.64 4.71
CA LYS A 107 -9.51 -14.89 3.94
C LYS A 107 -8.72 -14.89 2.64
N TYR A 108 -8.49 -13.73 2.05
CA TYR A 108 -7.67 -13.61 0.83
C TYR A 108 -6.17 -13.64 1.10
N TRP A 109 -5.76 -13.59 2.37
CA TRP A 109 -4.36 -13.68 2.80
C TRP A 109 -3.92 -15.09 3.17
N LEU A 110 -4.86 -16.02 3.40
CA LEU A 110 -4.61 -17.44 3.64
C LEU A 110 -3.81 -18.08 2.48
#